data_AF-A0A366LVT3-F1
#
_entry.id   AF-A0A366LVT3-F1
#
_cell.length_a   1.000
_cell.length_b   1.000
_cell.length_c   1.000
_cell.angle_alpha   90.00
_cell.angle_beta   90.00
_cell.angle_gamma   90.00
#
_symmetry.space_group_name_H-M   'P 1'
#
loop_
_entity.id
_entity.type
_entity.pdbx_description
1 polymer ?
#
loop_
_entity_poly.entity_id
_entity_poly.type
_entity_poly.pdbx_seq_one_letter_code
_entity_poly.pdbx_strand_id
1 'polypeptide(L)'
;MCLSTLLISTVSVTPSQASAFAGPTFDWGAGKYHASSDFVPGASKIQIGGAGGSGGSAKQWYTQLVRTTDKKKILSTYSYPTDGQNHTHPPQARVATNTAYYLRWYGQDKNENNGKSAPWAKAYARW
;
A
#
# COMPACT_ATOMS: atom_id res chain seq x y z
N MET A 1 -59.96 -16.09 12.20
CA MET A 1 -59.09 -15.88 11.01
C MET A 1 -58.31 -14.60 11.25
N CYS A 2 -57.04 -14.70 11.64
CA CYS A 2 -56.23 -13.52 11.99
C CYS A 2 -55.28 -13.26 10.83
N LEU A 3 -55.49 -12.13 10.14
CA LEU A 3 -54.70 -11.69 8.99
C LEU A 3 -53.54 -10.84 9.54
N SER A 4 -52.33 -11.41 9.60
CA SER A 4 -51.13 -10.67 10.01
C SER A 4 -50.44 -10.08 8.78
N THR A 5 -50.58 -8.76 8.63
CA THR A 5 -49.92 -7.96 7.60
C THR A 5 -48.42 -7.90 7.85
N LEU A 6 -47.63 -8.45 6.92
CA LEU A 6 -46.16 -8.41 6.94
C LEU A 6 -45.69 -7.04 6.41
N LEU A 7 -45.15 -6.19 7.28
CA LEU A 7 -44.44 -4.98 6.89
C LEU A 7 -43.05 -5.35 6.35
N ILE A 8 -42.83 -5.14 5.05
CA ILE A 8 -41.51 -5.24 4.42
C ILE A 8 -40.81 -3.89 4.65
N SER A 9 -39.92 -3.84 5.64
CA SER A 9 -39.00 -2.72 5.80
C SER A 9 -37.87 -2.82 4.76
N THR A 10 -37.94 -2.02 3.71
CA THR A 10 -36.82 -1.80 2.80
C THR A 10 -35.74 -1.01 3.52
N VAL A 11 -34.67 -1.68 3.95
CA VAL A 11 -33.47 -1.01 4.45
C VAL A 11 -32.75 -0.40 3.25
N SER A 12 -32.92 0.90 3.07
CA SER A 12 -32.11 1.68 2.13
C SER A 12 -30.69 1.74 2.68
N VAL A 13 -29.81 0.87 2.17
CA VAL A 13 -28.38 0.99 2.41
C VAL A 13 -27.89 2.18 1.58
N THR A 14 -27.82 3.35 2.20
CA THR A 14 -27.03 4.46 1.69
C THR A 14 -25.56 4.00 1.70
N PRO A 15 -24.87 3.87 0.56
CA PRO A 15 -23.43 3.69 0.61
C PRO A 15 -22.85 4.96 1.24
N SER A 16 -22.40 4.85 2.50
CA SER A 16 -21.63 5.92 3.10
C SER A 16 -20.43 6.15 2.20
N GLN A 17 -20.31 7.38 1.71
CA GLN A 17 -19.24 7.88 0.85
C GLN A 17 -17.90 7.86 1.59
N ALA A 18 -17.38 6.66 1.84
CA ALA A 18 -15.96 6.40 1.96
C ALA A 18 -15.58 5.74 0.65
N SER A 19 -15.07 6.53 -0.28
CA SER A 19 -14.35 6.01 -1.45
C SER A 19 -13.11 5.29 -0.93
N ALA A 20 -13.28 4.07 -0.42
CA ALA A 20 -12.19 3.22 0.01
C ALA A 20 -11.43 2.85 -1.26
N PHE A 21 -10.33 3.54 -1.51
CA PHE A 21 -9.37 3.12 -2.53
C PHE A 21 -9.13 1.62 -2.37
N ALA A 22 -9.47 0.84 -3.41
CA ALA A 22 -9.35 -0.60 -3.36
C ALA A 22 -7.87 -0.98 -3.57
N GLY A 23 -7.37 -1.95 -2.81
CA GLY A 23 -6.03 -2.48 -3.05
C GLY A 23 -5.40 -3.18 -1.84
N PRO A 24 -4.31 -3.93 -2.08
CA PRO A 24 -3.69 -4.75 -1.06
C PRO A 24 -2.86 -3.93 -0.08
N THR A 25 -2.81 -4.42 1.14
CA THR A 25 -1.87 -3.98 2.17
C THR A 25 -1.02 -5.17 2.59
N PHE A 26 0.27 -4.96 2.73
CA PHE A 26 1.25 -5.96 3.11
C PHE A 26 1.92 -5.50 4.39
N ASP A 27 1.76 -6.30 5.44
CA ASP A 27 2.39 -6.11 6.74
C ASP A 27 3.45 -7.18 6.93
N TRP A 28 4.68 -6.75 7.18
CA TRP A 28 5.84 -7.60 7.39
C TRP A 28 6.45 -7.35 8.78
N GLY A 29 7.08 -8.39 9.33
CA GLY A 29 7.88 -8.27 10.55
C GLY A 29 9.19 -7.51 10.32
N ALA A 30 10.17 -7.75 11.17
CA ALA A 30 11.49 -7.14 11.03
C ALA A 30 12.20 -7.61 9.75
N GLY A 31 12.94 -6.71 9.10
CA GLY A 31 13.69 -7.05 7.91
C GLY A 31 14.40 -5.87 7.27
N LYS A 32 15.33 -6.19 6.37
CA LYS A 32 16.09 -5.22 5.55
C LYS A 32 15.41 -4.94 4.21
N TYR A 33 14.62 -5.90 3.74
CA TYR A 33 14.00 -5.93 2.43
C TYR A 33 12.78 -6.85 2.49
N HIS A 34 11.69 -6.43 1.85
CA HIS A 34 10.52 -7.26 1.61
C HIS A 34 10.01 -7.08 0.18
N ALA A 35 9.40 -8.13 -0.34
CA ALA A 35 8.62 -8.08 -1.57
C ALA A 35 7.24 -8.67 -1.29
N SER A 36 6.20 -8.04 -1.82
CA SER A 36 4.86 -8.61 -1.78
C SER A 36 4.72 -9.75 -2.79
N SER A 37 3.63 -10.51 -2.68
CA SER A 37 3.13 -11.26 -3.82
C SER A 37 2.71 -10.31 -4.96
N ASP A 38 2.64 -10.85 -6.17
CA ASP A 38 2.10 -10.12 -7.31
C ASP A 38 0.61 -9.78 -7.11
N PHE A 39 0.18 -8.68 -7.72
CA PHE A 39 -1.21 -8.27 -7.82
C PHE A 39 -1.46 -7.53 -9.14
N VAL A 40 -2.72 -7.49 -9.56
CA VAL A 40 -3.16 -6.77 -10.76
C VAL A 40 -4.04 -5.59 -10.33
N PRO A 41 -3.65 -4.34 -10.61
CA PRO A 41 -4.46 -3.17 -10.32
C PRO A 41 -5.80 -3.20 -11.06
N GLY A 42 -6.89 -2.92 -10.35
CA GLY A 42 -8.24 -2.83 -10.91
C GLY A 42 -8.50 -1.51 -11.65
N ALA A 43 -7.61 -0.52 -11.54
CA ALA A 43 -7.68 0.73 -12.27
C ALA A 43 -6.34 1.07 -12.95
N SER A 44 -6.38 1.98 -13.92
CA SER A 44 -5.21 2.44 -14.69
C SER A 44 -4.31 3.41 -13.93
N LYS A 45 -4.71 3.82 -12.73
CA LYS A 45 -3.92 4.66 -11.82
C LYS A 45 -3.76 3.93 -10.51
N ILE A 46 -2.54 3.93 -10.01
CA ILE A 46 -2.19 3.31 -8.74
C ILE A 46 -1.41 4.28 -7.88
N GLN A 47 -1.70 4.21 -6.60
CA GLN A 47 -1.08 4.93 -5.53
C GLN A 47 -0.38 3.92 -4.63
N ILE A 48 0.88 4.16 -4.26
CA ILE A 48 1.62 3.30 -3.34
C ILE A 48 2.09 4.09 -2.12
N GLY A 49 2.35 3.37 -1.03
CA GLY A 49 3.00 3.93 0.14
C GLY A 49 3.47 2.83 1.08
N GLY A 50 4.20 3.21 2.11
CA GLY A 50 4.68 2.29 3.11
C GLY A 50 5.39 2.99 4.26
N ALA A 51 5.61 2.24 5.32
CA ALA A 51 6.22 2.69 6.56
C ALA A 51 7.10 1.59 7.16
N GLY A 52 7.94 1.98 8.11
CA GLY A 52 8.71 1.04 8.92
C GLY A 52 8.84 1.52 10.36
N GLY A 53 9.25 0.62 11.24
CA GLY A 53 9.49 0.94 12.64
C GLY A 53 10.78 1.70 12.85
N SER A 54 10.72 2.74 13.69
CA SER A 54 11.92 3.37 14.26
C SER A 54 12.64 2.41 15.22
N GLY A 55 13.96 2.53 15.35
CA GLY A 55 14.79 1.68 16.22
C GLY A 55 15.65 0.63 15.50
N GLY A 56 15.45 0.44 14.19
CA GLY A 56 16.38 -0.30 13.34
C GLY A 56 17.55 0.54 12.83
N SER A 57 18.39 -0.02 11.97
CA SER A 57 19.46 0.73 11.29
C SER A 57 18.95 1.65 10.18
N ALA A 58 17.70 1.45 9.73
CA ALA A 58 17.07 2.29 8.73
C ALA A 58 16.72 3.68 9.30
N LYS A 59 17.06 4.72 8.54
CA LYS A 59 16.70 6.12 8.78
C LYS A 59 15.61 6.61 7.84
N GLN A 60 15.34 5.88 6.76
CA GLN A 60 14.30 6.13 5.78
C GLN A 60 13.78 4.78 5.28
N TRP A 61 12.54 4.73 4.80
CA TRP A 61 11.95 3.53 4.22
C TRP A 61 11.36 3.82 2.86
N TYR A 62 11.60 2.92 1.92
CA TYR A 62 11.19 3.10 0.53
C TYR A 62 10.21 2.01 0.14
N THR A 63 9.20 2.37 -0.64
CA THR A 63 8.30 1.44 -1.30
C THR A 63 8.33 1.68 -2.80
N GLN A 64 8.57 0.64 -3.59
CA GLN A 64 8.62 0.69 -5.03
C GLN A 64 7.51 -0.16 -5.63
N LEU A 65 6.84 0.38 -6.65
CA LEU A 65 5.99 -0.41 -7.53
C LEU A 65 6.86 -0.93 -8.67
N VAL A 66 6.92 -2.24 -8.82
CA VAL A 66 7.71 -2.90 -9.85
C VAL A 66 6.79 -3.74 -10.72
N ARG A 67 6.91 -3.59 -12.04
CA ARG A 67 6.21 -4.44 -12.99
C ARG A 67 6.85 -5.81 -13.02
N THR A 68 6.06 -6.87 -12.88
CA THR A 68 6.57 -8.24 -12.72
C THR A 68 7.27 -8.73 -13.99
N THR A 69 6.73 -8.43 -15.17
CA THR A 69 7.20 -8.99 -16.45
C THR A 69 8.62 -8.60 -16.82
N ASP A 70 9.00 -7.33 -16.63
CA ASP A 70 10.31 -6.79 -17.01
C ASP A 70 11.11 -6.23 -15.83
N LYS A 71 10.61 -6.42 -14.61
CA LYS A 71 11.20 -5.90 -13.36
C LYS A 71 11.40 -4.38 -13.38
N LYS A 72 10.67 -3.65 -14.22
CA LYS A 72 10.80 -2.20 -14.34
C LYS A 72 10.16 -1.52 -13.14
N LYS A 73 10.95 -0.68 -12.46
CA LYS A 73 10.44 0.24 -11.45
C LYS A 73 9.55 1.29 -12.12
N ILE A 74 8.29 1.32 -11.75
CA ILE A 74 7.29 2.28 -12.26
C ILE A 74 7.23 3.51 -11.38
N LEU A 75 7.31 3.29 -10.06
CA LEU A 75 7.08 4.31 -9.06
C LEU A 75 7.90 4.00 -7.81
N SER A 76 8.31 5.03 -7.08
CA SER A 76 8.95 4.90 -5.77
C SER A 76 8.41 5.97 -4.84
N THR A 77 8.17 5.58 -3.58
CA THR A 77 7.82 6.48 -2.48
C THR A 77 8.75 6.22 -1.30
N TYR A 78 8.82 7.17 -0.38
CA TYR A 78 9.61 7.03 0.84
C TYR A 78 8.90 7.64 2.06
N SER A 79 9.31 7.23 3.26
CA SER A 79 8.84 7.74 4.56
C SER A 79 9.98 7.88 5.58
N TYR A 80 9.83 8.81 6.53
CA TYR A 80 10.80 9.11 7.59
C TYR A 80 10.35 8.63 8.99
N PRO A 81 11.28 8.29 9.90
CA PRO A 81 10.97 7.79 11.25
C PRO A 81 10.49 8.79 12.29
N THR A 82 10.75 10.08 12.11
CA THR A 82 10.86 11.02 13.25
C THR A 82 9.85 12.16 13.30
N ASP A 83 8.93 12.26 12.36
CA ASP A 83 7.98 13.38 12.30
C ASP A 83 6.53 12.99 12.62
N GLY A 84 6.22 11.69 12.76
CA GLY A 84 4.83 11.21 12.97
C GLY A 84 3.87 11.64 11.86
N GLN A 85 4.44 12.23 10.82
CA GLN A 85 3.79 12.85 9.69
C GLN A 85 3.98 11.87 8.54
N ASN A 86 2.88 11.28 8.10
CA ASN A 86 2.78 10.55 6.84
C ASN A 86 3.08 11.47 5.64
N HIS A 87 4.33 11.85 5.39
CA HIS A 87 4.65 12.73 4.27
C HIS A 87 5.86 12.14 3.52
N THR A 88 5.73 11.76 2.25
CA THR A 88 5.31 12.67 1.18
C THR A 88 4.36 12.00 0.16
N HIS A 89 3.25 12.69 -0.09
CA HIS A 89 2.29 12.61 -1.20
C HIS A 89 2.47 11.43 -2.14
N PRO A 90 1.52 10.49 -2.18
CA PRO A 90 1.77 9.32 -2.99
C PRO A 90 1.64 9.74 -4.45
N PRO A 91 2.72 9.66 -5.24
CA PRO A 91 2.65 9.86 -6.66
C PRO A 91 1.71 8.78 -7.19
N GLN A 92 0.74 9.18 -8.02
CA GLN A 92 -0.02 8.21 -8.77
C GLN A 92 0.76 7.87 -10.03
N ALA A 93 0.93 6.59 -10.30
CA ALA A 93 1.49 6.14 -11.56
C ALA A 93 0.36 5.62 -12.46
N ARG A 94 0.51 5.86 -13.76
CA ARG A 94 -0.28 5.13 -14.75
C ARG A 94 0.29 3.71 -14.85
N VAL A 95 -0.60 2.72 -14.82
CA VAL A 95 -0.27 1.31 -14.97
C VAL A 95 -1.08 0.70 -16.11
N ALA A 96 -0.52 -0.34 -16.69
CA ALA A 96 -1.21 -1.11 -17.71
C ALA A 96 -2.28 -1.99 -17.04
N THR A 97 -3.45 -2.08 -17.68
CA THR A 97 -4.49 -3.02 -17.27
C THR A 97 -4.02 -4.46 -17.46
N ASN A 98 -4.57 -5.39 -16.67
CA ASN A 98 -4.24 -6.82 -16.73
C ASN A 98 -2.73 -7.14 -16.62
N THR A 99 -1.95 -6.23 -16.02
CA THR A 99 -0.50 -6.40 -15.82
C THR A 99 -0.23 -6.64 -14.35
N ALA A 100 0.60 -7.64 -14.05
CA ALA A 100 1.04 -7.93 -12.69
C ALA A 100 2.15 -6.99 -12.23
N TYR A 101 2.03 -6.57 -10.97
CA TYR A 101 3.00 -5.76 -10.25
C TYR A 101 3.22 -6.32 -8.85
N TYR A 102 4.36 -6.01 -8.25
CA TYR A 102 4.60 -6.25 -6.83
C TYR A 102 5.16 -4.99 -6.16
N LEU A 103 4.99 -4.91 -4.85
CA LEU A 103 5.62 -3.89 -4.02
C LEU A 103 6.93 -4.42 -3.47
N ARG A 104 7.95 -3.57 -3.55
CA ARG A 104 9.25 -3.78 -2.93
C ARG A 104 9.43 -2.76 -1.83
N TRP A 105 9.69 -3.22 -0.62
CA TRP A 105 9.98 -2.39 0.54
C TRP A 105 11.44 -2.57 0.97
N TYR A 106 12.13 -1.49 1.33
CA TYR A 106 13.48 -1.58 1.93
C TYR A 106 13.80 -0.35 2.79
N GLY A 107 14.65 -0.55 3.81
CA GLY A 107 15.20 0.52 4.61
C GLY A 107 16.51 1.06 4.05
N GLN A 108 16.74 2.36 4.23
CA GLN A 108 17.96 3.08 3.82
C GLN A 108 18.53 3.84 5.04
N ASP A 109 19.86 3.97 5.17
CA ASP A 109 20.47 4.81 6.21
C ASP A 109 20.59 6.28 5.78
N LYS A 110 21.11 7.11 6.70
CA LYS A 110 21.39 8.54 6.48
C LYS A 110 22.41 8.83 5.36
N ASN A 111 23.17 7.83 4.94
CA ASN A 111 24.19 7.93 3.90
C ASN A 111 23.68 7.33 2.58
N GLU A 112 22.36 7.16 2.45
CA GLU A 112 21.70 6.61 1.27
C GLU A 112 22.09 5.15 0.95
N ASN A 113 22.61 4.39 1.93
CA ASN A 113 22.87 2.96 1.73
C ASN A 113 21.61 2.13 1.97
N ASN A 114 21.22 1.36 0.96
CA ASN A 114 20.08 0.44 1.01
C ASN A 114 20.34 -0.78 1.90
N GLY A 115 19.28 -1.51 2.26
CA GLY A 115 19.36 -2.80 2.96
C GLY A 115 19.53 -2.67 4.47
N LYS A 116 18.98 -1.62 5.06
CA LYS A 116 18.97 -1.42 6.51
C LYS A 116 17.69 -1.97 7.13
N SER A 117 17.84 -2.57 8.31
CA SER A 117 16.73 -3.21 8.99
C SER A 117 15.78 -2.18 9.59
N ALA A 118 14.49 -2.50 9.56
CA ALA A 118 13.49 -1.94 10.47
C ALA A 118 12.91 -3.06 11.36
N PRO A 119 12.41 -2.74 12.56
CA PRO A 119 11.74 -3.71 13.45
C PRO A 119 10.38 -4.20 12.92
N TRP A 120 9.74 -3.42 12.05
CA TRP A 120 8.54 -3.79 11.30
C TRP A 120 8.51 -3.02 9.98
N ALA A 121 7.75 -3.51 9.01
CA ALA A 121 7.60 -2.91 7.70
C ALA A 121 6.17 -3.08 7.18
N LYS A 122 5.63 -2.06 6.51
CA LYS A 122 4.31 -2.09 5.87
C LYS A 122 4.36 -1.42 4.52
N ALA A 123 3.64 -1.94 3.54
CA ALA A 123 3.38 -1.27 2.28
C ALA A 123 1.93 -1.45 1.83
N TYR A 124 1.43 -0.53 1.00
CA TYR A 124 0.11 -0.63 0.41
C TYR A 124 0.13 -0.18 -1.05
N ALA A 125 -0.82 -0.70 -1.80
CA ALA A 125 -1.22 -0.22 -3.11
C ALA A 125 -2.72 0.09 -3.10
N ARG A 126 -3.12 1.13 -3.83
CA ARG A 126 -4.47 1.69 -3.83
C ARG A 126 -4.83 2.17 -5.24
N TRP A 127 -6.04 1.89 -5.72
CA TRP A 127 -6.55 2.29 -7.03
C TRP A 127 -8.06 2.48 -7.03
#